data_AF-A0A4R6R6V9-F1
#
_entry.id   AF-A0A4R6R6V9-F1
#
_cell.length_a   1.000
_cell.length_b   1.000
_cell.length_c   1.000
_cell.angle_alpha   90.00
_cell.angle_beta   90.00
_cell.angle_gamma   90.00
#
_symmetry.space_group_name_H-M   'P 1'
#
loop_
_entity.id
_entity.type
_entity.pdbx_description
1 polymer ?
#
loop_
_entity_poly.entity_id
_entity_poly.type
_entity_poly.pdbx_seq_one_letter_code
_entity_poly.pdbx_strand_id
1 'polypeptide(L)'
;MVTNRIPDEGTYSKTDAVMSAVGATLLIVTEMLGAVFAFAWAIAGLLGLGETATYVLMAVVAVPGLVASASLTRRVLRVEATLRGAAPSA
;
A
#
# COMPACT_ATOMS: atom_id res chain seq x y z
N MET A 1 24.49 -27.11 35.75
CA MET A 1 23.92 -27.32 34.40
C MET A 1 22.89 -26.23 34.18
N VAL A 2 23.29 -25.13 33.52
CA VAL A 2 22.43 -23.96 33.30
C VAL A 2 21.64 -24.21 32.02
N THR A 3 20.32 -24.39 32.13
CA THR A 3 19.43 -24.39 30.96
C THR A 3 19.44 -22.98 30.39
N ASN A 4 20.16 -22.80 29.29
CA ASN A 4 20.02 -21.62 28.45
C ASN A 4 18.67 -21.73 27.74
N ARG A 5 17.60 -21.26 28.39
CA ARG A 5 16.30 -21.09 27.74
C ARG A 5 16.46 -19.92 26.77
N ILE A 6 16.72 -20.24 25.50
CA ILE A 6 16.53 -19.30 24.40
C ILE A 6 15.08 -18.79 24.54
N PRO A 7 14.84 -17.48 24.71
CA PRO A 7 13.49 -16.96 24.73
C PRO A 7 12.83 -17.36 23.42
N ASP A 8 11.70 -18.08 23.50
CA ASP A 8 10.96 -18.54 22.32
C ASP A 8 10.73 -17.35 21.41
N GLU A 9 11.40 -17.38 20.25
CA GLU A 9 11.31 -16.39 19.20
C GLU A 9 9.82 -16.23 18.90
N GLY A 10 9.26 -15.09 19.34
CA GLY A 10 7.82 -14.88 19.46
C GLY A 10 7.13 -15.41 18.22
N THR A 11 6.38 -16.49 18.40
CA THR A 11 5.74 -17.21 17.29
C THR A 11 4.87 -16.22 16.56
N TYR A 12 5.37 -15.75 15.41
CA TYR A 12 4.77 -14.64 14.69
C TYR A 12 3.36 -15.07 14.32
N SER A 13 2.37 -14.41 14.92
CA SER A 13 0.99 -14.80 14.72
C SER A 13 0.64 -14.51 13.27
N LYS A 14 -0.05 -15.43 12.59
CA LYS A 14 -0.52 -15.21 11.21
C LYS A 14 -1.29 -13.89 11.08
N THR A 15 -1.90 -13.43 12.17
CA THR A 15 -2.58 -12.14 12.28
C THR A 15 -1.62 -10.94 12.21
N ASP A 16 -0.43 -11.04 12.81
CA ASP A 16 0.57 -9.95 12.84
C ASP A 16 1.15 -9.70 11.45
N ALA A 17 1.42 -10.78 10.70
CA ALA A 17 1.86 -10.72 9.31
C ALA A 17 0.87 -9.98 8.42
N VAL A 18 -0.40 -10.32 8.56
CA VAL A 18 -1.49 -9.75 7.76
C VAL A 18 -1.70 -8.29 8.10
N MET A 19 -1.68 -7.94 9.40
CA MET A 19 -1.80 -6.55 9.84
C MET A 19 -0.63 -5.71 9.33
N SER A 20 0.59 -6.25 9.35
CA SER A 20 1.77 -5.57 8.78
C SER A 20 1.63 -5.37 7.26
N ALA A 21 1.24 -6.40 6.52
CA ALA A 21 1.08 -6.33 5.07
C ALA A 21 -0.04 -5.36 4.66
N VAL A 22 -1.18 -5.38 5.36
CA VAL A 22 -2.29 -4.45 5.14
C VAL A 22 -1.87 -3.02 5.48
N GLY A 23 -1.19 -2.81 6.62
CA GLY A 23 -0.69 -1.50 7.01
C GLY A 23 0.28 -0.91 5.99
N ALA A 24 1.26 -1.70 5.55
CA ALA A 24 2.21 -1.29 4.51
C ALA A 24 1.50 -0.95 3.19
N THR A 25 0.49 -1.74 2.80
CA THR A 25 -0.30 -1.48 1.59
C THR A 25 -1.07 -0.17 1.68
N LEU A 26 -1.76 0.07 2.80
CA LEU A 26 -2.53 1.29 3.01
C LEU A 26 -1.63 2.53 3.03
N LEU A 27 -0.46 2.44 3.66
CA LEU A 27 0.54 3.52 3.67
C LEU A 27 0.95 3.88 2.24
N ILE A 28 1.36 2.89 1.44
CA ILE A 28 1.80 3.13 0.06
C ILE A 28 0.68 3.71 -0.80
N VAL A 29 -0.53 3.16 -0.71
CA VAL A 29 -1.68 3.65 -1.49
C VAL A 29 -2.05 5.09 -1.11
N THR A 30 -2.04 5.42 0.17
CA THR A 30 -2.40 6.75 0.67
C THR A 30 -1.38 7.79 0.23
N GLU A 31 -0.09 7.50 0.42
CA GLU A 31 1.01 8.36 -0.01
C GLU A 31 0.97 8.59 -1.52
N MET A 32 0.74 7.54 -2.30
CA MET A 32 0.75 7.65 -3.76
C MET A 32 -0.44 8.45 -4.29
N LEU A 33 -1.63 8.28 -3.71
CA LEU A 33 -2.78 9.10 -4.06
C LEU A 33 -2.56 10.56 -3.65
N GLY A 34 -2.12 10.82 -2.43
CA GLY A 34 -1.83 12.18 -1.94
C GLY A 34 -0.78 12.89 -2.80
N ALA A 35 0.31 12.20 -3.13
CA ALA A 35 1.38 12.72 -3.98
C ALA A 35 0.87 13.09 -5.38
N VAL A 36 0.05 12.23 -5.99
CA VAL A 36 -0.55 12.48 -7.31
C VAL A 36 -1.47 13.70 -7.29
N PHE A 37 -2.33 13.83 -6.28
CA PHE A 37 -3.21 15.00 -6.14
C PHE A 37 -2.43 16.29 -5.89
N ALA A 38 -1.44 16.27 -5.00
CA ALA A 38 -0.59 17.42 -4.71
C ALA A 38 0.21 17.85 -5.96
N PHE A 39 0.74 16.89 -6.70
CA PHE A 39 1.46 17.15 -7.94
C PHE A 39 0.57 17.79 -9.01
N ALA A 40 -0.62 17.24 -9.23
CA ALA A 40 -1.57 17.81 -10.19
C ALA A 40 -2.02 19.22 -9.78
N TRP A 41 -2.28 19.45 -8.49
CA TRP A 41 -2.59 20.77 -7.95
C TRP A 41 -1.44 21.76 -8.19
N ALA A 42 -0.20 21.36 -7.90
CA ALA A 42 0.97 22.20 -8.10
C ALA A 42 1.21 22.55 -9.59
N ILE A 43 1.06 21.59 -10.49
CA ILE A 43 1.18 21.83 -11.94
C ILE A 43 0.08 22.79 -12.42
N ALA A 44 -1.15 22.58 -11.99
CA ALA A 44 -2.26 23.45 -12.40
C ALA A 44 -2.02 24.90 -11.96
N GLY A 45 -1.53 25.09 -10.73
CA GLY A 45 -1.13 26.40 -10.20
C GLY A 45 0.02 27.02 -11.00
N LEU A 46 1.04 26.24 -11.36
CA LEU A 46 2.17 26.72 -12.17
C LEU A 46 1.75 27.16 -13.58
N LEU A 47 0.77 26.47 -14.15
CA LEU A 47 0.21 26.79 -15.47
C LEU A 47 -0.85 27.91 -15.42
N GLY A 48 -1.22 28.40 -14.24
CA GLY A 48 -2.26 29.41 -14.07
C GLY A 48 -3.65 28.92 -14.51
N LEU A 49 -3.92 27.61 -14.38
CA LEU A 49 -5.21 27.03 -14.74
C LEU A 49 -6.31 27.56 -13.82
N GLY A 50 -7.47 27.90 -14.40
CA GLY A 50 -8.67 28.19 -13.63
C GLY A 50 -9.16 26.96 -12.85
N GLU A 51 -9.97 27.19 -11.83
CA GLU A 51 -10.40 26.17 -10.87
C GLU A 51 -10.99 24.90 -11.52
N THR A 52 -11.86 25.06 -12.53
CA THR A 52 -12.43 23.92 -13.26
C THR A 52 -11.35 23.07 -13.95
N ALA A 53 -10.37 23.71 -14.61
CA ALA A 53 -9.30 23.02 -15.31
C ALA A 53 -8.36 22.30 -14.33
N THR A 54 -8.13 22.86 -13.14
CA THR A 54 -7.38 22.22 -12.05
C THR A 54 -8.05 20.92 -11.62
N TYR A 55 -9.36 20.92 -11.34
CA TYR A 55 -10.06 19.69 -10.96
C TYR A 55 -10.09 18.65 -12.07
N VAL A 56 -10.21 19.07 -13.33
CA VAL A 56 -10.12 18.16 -14.49
C VAL A 56 -8.72 17.53 -14.56
N LEU A 57 -7.66 18.32 -14.41
CA LEU A 57 -6.29 17.81 -14.39
C LEU A 57 -6.08 16.83 -13.23
N MET A 58 -6.53 17.18 -12.03
CA MET A 58 -6.47 16.29 -10.87
C MET A 58 -7.19 14.97 -11.13
N ALA A 59 -8.39 15.00 -11.74
CA ALA A 59 -9.13 13.78 -12.08
C ALA A 59 -8.38 12.92 -13.11
N VAL A 60 -7.83 13.53 -14.16
CA VAL A 60 -7.08 12.82 -15.21
C VAL A 60 -5.81 12.18 -14.65
N VAL A 61 -5.06 12.88 -13.81
CA VAL A 61 -3.82 12.36 -13.21
C VAL A 61 -4.12 11.35 -12.08
N ALA A 62 -5.26 11.47 -11.39
CA ALA A 62 -5.66 10.51 -10.36
C ALA A 62 -5.96 9.11 -10.93
N VAL A 63 -6.45 8.99 -12.16
CA VAL A 63 -6.75 7.69 -12.80
C VAL A 63 -5.54 6.75 -12.83
N PRO A 64 -4.36 7.12 -13.39
CA PRO A 64 -3.19 6.25 -13.36
C PRO A 64 -2.70 5.99 -11.93
N GLY A 65 -2.81 6.95 -11.01
CA GLY A 65 -2.51 6.75 -9.59
C GLY A 65 -3.37 5.65 -8.96
N LEU A 66 -4.68 5.68 -9.20
CA LEU A 66 -5.63 4.66 -8.75
C LEU A 66 -5.35 3.28 -9.37
N VAL A 67 -5.05 3.24 -10.67
CA VAL A 67 -4.71 1.98 -11.36
C VAL A 67 -3.45 1.35 -10.78
N ALA A 68 -2.41 2.15 -10.54
CA ALA A 68 -1.16 1.69 -9.95
C ALA A 68 -1.38 1.19 -8.51
N SER A 69 -2.11 1.94 -7.69
CA SER A 69 -2.51 1.53 -6.33
C SER A 69 -3.28 0.21 -6.32
N ALA A 70 -4.30 0.07 -7.18
CA ALA A 70 -5.07 -1.17 -7.30
C ALA A 70 -4.20 -2.36 -7.75
N SER A 71 -3.24 -2.13 -8.66
CA SER A 71 -2.32 -3.16 -9.11
C SER A 71 -1.41 -3.66 -7.98
N LEU A 72 -0.94 -2.75 -7.12
CA LEU A 72 -0.11 -3.07 -5.97
C LEU A 72 -0.92 -3.88 -4.94
N THR A 73 -2.12 -3.41 -4.58
CA THR A 73 -3.00 -4.13 -3.66
C THR A 73 -3.26 -5.56 -4.14
N ARG A 74 -3.54 -5.74 -5.43
CA ARG A 74 -3.74 -7.09 -6.02
C ARG A 74 -2.50 -7.98 -5.88
N ARG A 75 -1.30 -7.42 -6.05
CA ARG A 75 -0.04 -8.18 -5.89
C ARG A 75 0.17 -8.60 -4.44
N VAL A 76 -0.07 -7.70 -3.48
CA VAL A 76 0.05 -8.01 -2.06
C VAL A 76 -0.92 -9.11 -1.64
N LEU A 77 -2.21 -8.96 -2.01
CA LEU A 77 -3.23 -9.97 -1.69
C LEU A 77 -2.91 -11.35 -2.31
N ARG A 78 -2.31 -11.37 -3.50
CA ARG A 78 -1.85 -12.62 -4.13
C ARG A 78 -0.72 -13.27 -3.34
N VAL A 79 0.27 -12.49 -2.93
CA VAL A 79 1.42 -13.00 -2.14
C VAL A 79 0.92 -13.58 -0.82
N GLU A 80 0.05 -12.87 -0.11
CA GLU A 80 -0.61 -13.35 1.13
C GLU A 80 -1.36 -14.68 0.91
N ALA A 81 -2.14 -14.79 -0.16
CA ALA A 81 -2.87 -16.01 -0.47
C ALA A 81 -1.93 -17.21 -0.76
N THR A 82 -0.85 -16.99 -1.53
CA THR A 82 0.15 -18.02 -1.81
C THR A 82 0.86 -18.48 -0.54
N LEU A 83 1.26 -17.55 0.33
CA LEU A 83 1.93 -17.86 1.60
C LEU A 83 1.01 -18.65 2.54
N ARG A 84 -0.29 -18.33 2.57
CA ARG A 84 -1.29 -19.09 3.34
C ARG A 84 -1.51 -20.50 2.78
N GLY A 85 -1.53 -20.66 1.45
CA GLY A 85 -1.74 -21.95 0.78
C GLY A 85 -0.52 -22.89 0.79
N ALA A 86 0.70 -22.34 0.94
CA ALA A 86 1.94 -23.12 1.04
C ALA A 86 2.18 -23.72 2.44
N ALA A 87 1.34 -23.41 3.43
CA ALA A 87 1.43 -24.01 4.75
C ALA A 87 1.03 -25.49 4.67
N PRO A 88 1.91 -26.45 5.04
CA PRO A 88 1.60 -27.86 4.97
C PRO A 88 0.41 -28.19 5.89
N SER A 89 -0.53 -28.99 5.37
CA SER A 89 -1.58 -29.63 6.16
C SER A 89 -0.93 -30.60 7.14
N ALA A 90 -0.64 -30.11 8.34
CA ALA A 90 -0.23 -30.91 9.50
C ALA A 90 -1.46 -31.27 10.33
#